data_AF-A0A536CR12-F1
#
_entry.id   AF-A0A536CR12-F1
#
_cell.length_a   1.000
_cell.length_b   1.000
_cell.length_c   1.000
_cell.angle_alpha   90.00
_cell.angle_beta   90.00
_cell.angle_gamma   90.00
#
_symmetry.space_group_name_H-M   'P 1'
#
loop_
_entity.id
_entity.type
_entity.pdbx_description
1 polymer ?
#
loop_
_entity_poly.entity_id
_entity_poly.type
_entity_poly.pdbx_seq_one_letter_code
_entity_poly.pdbx_strand_id
1 'polypeptide(L)' 'QEQIAEGDKVVTRWSVCGTHRGELLGVPPTGRPLSWTGIIHRLVGGRVMEQRGEEDALGLMRQTGVMHDPILVSDAAFS' A
#
# COMPACT_ATOMS: atom_id res chain seq x y z
N GLN A 1 -11.91 -5.03 -5.46
CA GLN A 1 -11.85 -3.64 -5.96
C GLN A 1 -13.21 -3.01 -5.75
N GLU A 2 -13.24 -1.74 -5.42
CA GLU A 2 -14.45 -0.91 -5.23
C GLU A 2 -14.29 0.38 -6.05
N GLN A 3 -15.39 0.90 -6.60
CA GLN A 3 -15.38 2.10 -7.42
C GLN A 3 -16.62 2.94 -7.19
N ILE A 4 -16.42 4.26 -7.09
CA ILE A 4 -17.48 5.27 -6.95
C ILE A 4 -17.27 6.33 -8.02
N ALA A 5 -18.35 6.76 -8.66
CA ALA A 5 -18.34 7.82 -9.67
C ALA A 5 -19.28 8.96 -9.27
N GLU A 6 -18.81 10.21 -9.39
CA GLU A 6 -19.60 11.42 -9.14
C GLU A 6 -19.21 12.50 -10.17
N GLY A 7 -20.16 12.92 -10.99
CA GLY A 7 -19.91 13.87 -12.08
C GLY A 7 -18.87 13.31 -13.06
N ASP A 8 -17.75 14.03 -13.20
CA ASP A 8 -16.61 13.64 -14.03
C ASP A 8 -15.52 12.89 -13.24
N LYS A 9 -15.73 12.61 -11.95
CA LYS A 9 -14.73 11.96 -11.08
C LYS A 9 -15.04 10.48 -10.89
N VAL A 10 -14.00 9.68 -10.89
CA VAL A 10 -14.06 8.25 -10.53
C VAL A 10 -13.00 7.97 -9.48
N VAL A 11 -13.41 7.39 -8.35
CA VAL A 11 -12.54 6.94 -7.27
C VAL A 11 -12.53 5.42 -7.26
N THR A 12 -11.35 4.81 -7.26
CA THR A 12 -11.19 3.37 -7.22
C THR A 12 -10.34 2.98 -6.02
N ARG A 13 -10.90 2.18 -5.10
CA ARG A 13 -10.14 1.52 -4.04
C ARG A 13 -9.80 0.10 -4.45
N TRP A 14 -8.54 -0.26 -4.33
CA TRP A 14 -8.03 -1.55 -4.76
C TRP A 14 -7.19 -2.22 -3.66
N SER A 15 -7.05 -3.53 -3.78
CA SER A 15 -6.19 -4.35 -2.95
C SER A 15 -5.48 -5.35 -3.85
N VAL A 16 -4.19 -5.54 -3.63
CA VAL A 16 -3.34 -6.47 -4.36
C VAL A 16 -2.72 -7.43 -3.36
N CYS A 17 -2.63 -8.71 -3.75
CA CYS A 17 -1.87 -9.73 -3.03
C CYS A 17 -0.90 -10.39 -4.02
N GLY A 18 0.30 -10.72 -3.56
CA GLY A 18 1.32 -11.36 -4.40
C GLY A 18 2.44 -11.99 -3.59
N THR A 19 3.36 -12.69 -4.23
CA THR A 19 4.60 -13.17 -3.60
C THR A 19 5.77 -12.29 -4.00
N HIS A 20 6.58 -11.86 -3.04
CA HIS A 20 7.75 -11.02 -3.27
C HIS A 20 8.87 -11.80 -3.97
N ARG A 21 8.80 -11.89 -5.30
CA ARG A 21 9.72 -12.67 -6.15
C ARG A 21 10.73 -11.82 -6.93
N GLY A 22 10.52 -10.51 -7.01
CA GLY A 22 11.46 -9.55 -7.58
C GLY A 22 11.86 -8.51 -6.54
N GLU A 23 12.81 -7.64 -6.88
CA GLU A 23 13.15 -6.50 -6.04
C GLU A 23 11.96 -5.53 -5.95
N LEU A 24 11.67 -5.04 -4.76
CA LEU A 24 10.60 -4.07 -4.50
C LEU A 24 11.11 -3.00 -3.56
N LEU A 25 11.04 -1.72 -3.97
CA LEU A 25 11.50 -0.57 -3.17
C LEU A 25 12.96 -0.71 -2.68
N GLY A 26 13.84 -1.31 -3.48
CA GLY A 26 15.24 -1.57 -3.12
C GLY A 26 15.42 -2.78 -2.18
N VAL A 27 14.36 -3.51 -1.86
CA VAL A 27 14.41 -4.72 -1.03
C VAL A 27 14.53 -5.96 -1.92
N PRO A 28 15.55 -6.81 -1.70
CA PRO A 28 15.67 -8.08 -2.40
C PRO A 28 14.45 -9.00 -2.20
N PRO A 29 14.15 -9.91 -3.13
CA PRO A 29 12.99 -10.79 -3.04
C PRO A 29 13.03 -11.64 -1.77
N THR A 30 11.98 -11.55 -0.95
CA THR A 30 11.89 -12.28 0.32
C THR A 30 11.20 -13.64 0.20
N GLY A 31 10.53 -13.89 -0.93
CA GLY A 31 9.70 -15.08 -1.13
C GLY A 31 8.41 -15.11 -0.31
N ARG A 32 8.14 -14.07 0.49
CA ARG A 32 6.96 -13.98 1.37
C ARG A 32 5.74 -13.46 0.61
N PRO A 33 4.51 -13.82 1.04
CA PRO A 33 3.32 -13.15 0.56
C PRO A 33 3.31 -11.69 1.03
N LEU A 34 2.86 -10.81 0.15
CA LEU A 34 2.61 -9.39 0.40
C LEU A 34 1.15 -9.09 0.07
N SER A 35 0.57 -8.14 0.80
CA SER A 35 -0.71 -7.54 0.50
C SER A 35 -0.63 -6.04 0.69
N TRP A 36 -1.16 -5.25 -0.25
CA TRP A 36 -1.24 -3.80 -0.09
C TRP A 36 -2.51 -3.26 -0.71
N THR A 37 -2.87 -2.04 -0.31
CA THR A 37 -4.08 -1.36 -0.77
C THR A 37 -3.75 0.02 -1.28
N GLY A 38 -4.63 0.56 -2.11
CA GLY A 38 -4.53 1.94 -2.54
C GLY A 38 -5.85 2.49 -3.05
N ILE A 39 -5.87 3.80 -3.24
CA ILE A 39 -6.99 4.55 -3.79
C ILE A 39 -6.46 5.35 -4.97
N ILE A 40 -7.21 5.40 -6.06
CA ILE A 40 -6.90 6.24 -7.22
C ILE A 40 -8.11 7.08 -7.56
N HIS A 41 -7.90 8.40 -7.67
CA HIS A 41 -8.87 9.37 -8.18
C HIS A 41 -8.55 9.70 -9.63
N ARG A 42 -9.59 9.73 -10.47
CA ARG A 42 -9.51 10.08 -11.88
C ARG A 42 -10.53 11.17 -12.20
N LEU A 43 -10.10 12.28 -12.78
CA LEU A 43 -10.97 13.31 -13.37
C LEU A 43 -11.14 13.04 -14.87
N VAL A 44 -12.38 13.02 -15.37
CA VAL A 44 -12.75 12.47 -16.70
C VAL A 44 -13.85 13.27 -17.41
N GLY A 45 -13.43 14.16 -18.31
CA GLY A 45 -14.23 14.62 -19.47
C GLY A 45 -14.17 13.63 -20.65
N GLY A 46 -14.29 12.32 -20.39
CA GLY A 46 -14.16 11.23 -21.38
C GLY A 46 -12.73 10.69 -21.61
N ARG A 47 -11.71 11.24 -20.94
CA ARG A 47 -10.30 10.75 -20.95
C ARG A 47 -9.67 10.87 -19.57
N VAL A 48 -8.62 10.09 -19.29
CA VAL A 48 -7.83 10.19 -18.05
C VAL A 48 -7.04 11.51 -18.08
N MET A 49 -7.57 12.57 -17.47
CA MET A 49 -6.90 13.88 -17.45
C MET A 49 -5.85 13.97 -16.33
N GLU A 50 -6.14 13.34 -15.19
CA GLU A 50 -5.23 13.32 -14.04
C GLU A 50 -5.50 12.06 -13.22
N GLN A 51 -4.44 11.42 -12.73
CA GLN A 51 -4.50 10.29 -11.81
C GLN A 51 -3.74 10.66 -10.54
N ARG A 52 -4.43 10.73 -9.41
CA ARG A 52 -3.81 10.88 -8.08
C ARG A 52 -4.11 9.64 -7.26
N GLY A 53 -3.09 9.07 -6.63
CA GLY A 53 -3.28 7.88 -5.82
C GLY A 53 -2.54 7.93 -4.50
N GLU A 54 -3.10 7.21 -3.54
CA GLU A 54 -2.50 6.95 -2.23
C GLU A 54 -2.41 5.42 -2.06
N GLU A 55 -1.31 4.96 -1.49
CA GLU A 55 -1.03 3.54 -1.27
C GLU A 55 -0.60 3.30 0.17
N ASP A 56 -0.89 2.12 0.70
CA ASP A 56 -0.41 1.68 2.02
C ASP A 56 1.09 1.31 1.97
N ALA A 57 1.92 2.31 1.68
CA ALA A 57 3.35 2.17 1.60
C ALA A 57 3.95 1.77 2.96
N LEU A 58 3.41 2.27 4.06
CA LEU A 58 3.87 1.91 5.41
C LEU A 58 3.62 0.43 5.72
N GLY A 59 2.42 -0.08 5.42
CA GLY A 59 2.11 -1.50 5.56
C GLY A 59 3.00 -2.37 4.67
N LEU A 60 3.31 -1.91 3.46
CA LEU A 60 4.22 -2.60 2.56
C LEU A 60 5.69 -2.61 3.08
N MET A 61 6.17 -1.49 3.61
CA MET A 61 7.50 -1.37 4.21
C MET A 61 7.67 -2.28 5.44
N ARG A 62 6.62 -2.46 6.24
CA ARG A 62 6.60 -3.42 7.35
C ARG A 62 6.69 -4.87 6.87
N GLN A 63 5.89 -5.24 5.86
CA GLN A 63 5.88 -6.61 5.32
C GLN A 63 7.19 -7.00 4.62
N THR A 64 7.85 -6.03 3.99
CA THR A 64 9.15 -6.20 3.34
C THR A 64 10.32 -6.15 4.33
N GLY A 65 10.09 -5.65 5.56
CA GLY A 65 11.10 -5.58 6.62
C GLY A 65 12.00 -4.34 6.55
N VAL A 66 11.67 -3.35 5.69
CA VAL A 66 12.36 -2.04 5.65
C VAL A 66 12.11 -1.26 6.92
N MET A 67 10.92 -1.42 7.49
CA MET A 67 10.53 -0.80 8.75
C MET A 67 10.11 -1.88 9.74
N HIS A 68 10.63 -1.80 10.96
CA HIS A 68 10.20 -2.62 12.07
C HIS A 68 9.24 -1.82 12.94
N ASP A 69 8.25 -2.48 13.53
CA ASP A 69 7.44 -1.84 14.56
C ASP A 69 8.33 -1.48 15.76
N PRO A 70 8.08 -0.34 16.42
CA PRO A 70 8.82 0.02 17.61
C PRO A 70 8.70 -1.12 18.62
N ILE A 71 9.84 -1.58 19.14
CA ILE A 71 9.87 -2.57 20.22
C ILE A 71 9.09 -1.93 21.39
N LEU A 72 7.95 -2.51 21.74
CA LEU A 72 7.34 -2.25 23.04
C LEU A 72 8.29 -2.83 24.06
N VAL A 73 9.16 -1.99 24.63
CA VAL A 73 9.86 -2.32 25.86
C VAL A 73 8.78 -2.29 26.92
N SER A 74 8.18 -3.45 27.23
CA SER A 74 7.35 -3.55 28.42
C SER A 74 8.27 -3.28 29.60
N ASP A 75 7.94 -2.28 30.43
CA ASP A 75 8.61 -1.95 31.70
C ASP A 75 8.49 -3.10 32.71
N ALA A 76 9.13 -4.23 32.42
CA ALA A 76 9.21 -5.42 33.27
C ALA A 76 10.66 -5.72 33.67
N ALA A 77 11.49 -4.67 33.78
CA ALA A 77 12.88 -4.76 34.21
C ALA A 77 13.23 -3.66 35.23
N PHE A 78 12.38 -3.49 36.24
CA PHE A 78 12.80 -3.02 37.56
C PHE A 78 12.05 -3.86 38.60
N SER A 79 12.66 -5.00 38.93
CA SER A 79 12.46 -5.66 40.22
C SER A 79 13.79 -5.70 40.96
#